data_AF-D7I8A6-F1
#
_entry.id   AF-D7I8A6-F1
#
_cell.length_a   1.000
_cell.length_b   1.000
_cell.length_c   1.000
_cell.angle_alpha   90.00
_cell.angle_beta   90.00
_cell.angle_gamma   90.00
#
_symmetry.space_group_name_H-M   'P 1'
#
loop_
_entity.id
_entity.type
_entity.pdbx_description
1 polymer ?
#
loop_
_entity_poly.entity_id
_entity_poly.type
_entity_poly.pdbx_seq_one_letter_code
_entity_poly.pdbx_strand_id
1 'polypeptide(L)'
;MNEFPALCNYMLRPEYEMDNNAIERINRYISLSRRNSLFCGSHQGAKRAVLIYSLACSCRLNGINTFEYFKDILNKFVMVNPNTNKKYLRGLLPDKWKK
;
A
#
# COMPACT_ATOMS: atom_id res chain seq x y z
N MET A 1 1.46 25.34 13.67
CA MET A 1 2.77 24.85 14.15
C MET A 1 2.57 24.18 15.51
N ASN A 2 2.21 22.89 15.54
CA ASN A 2 2.09 22.07 16.76
C ASN A 2 2.77 20.70 16.58
N GLU A 3 3.77 20.60 15.69
CA GLU A 3 4.41 19.31 15.33
C GLU A 3 5.63 18.97 16.18
N PHE A 4 5.99 19.80 17.16
CA PHE A 4 7.10 19.55 18.07
C PHE A 4 7.03 18.17 18.76
N PRO A 5 5.85 17.69 19.22
CA PRO A 5 5.73 16.34 19.76
C PRO A 5 6.06 15.24 18.74
N ALA A 6 5.73 15.45 17.46
CA ALA A 6 6.03 14.49 16.41
C ALA A 6 7.54 14.42 16.11
N LEU A 7 8.23 15.57 16.15
CA LEU A 7 9.69 15.67 16.02
C LEU A 7 10.43 14.95 17.16
N CYS A 8 9.93 15.03 18.38
CA CYS A 8 10.52 14.30 19.51
C CYS A 8 10.53 12.77 19.31
N ASN A 9 9.62 12.21 18.50
CA ASN A 9 9.59 10.77 18.25
C ASN A 9 10.89 10.24 17.61
N TYR A 10 11.60 11.05 16.82
CA TYR A 10 12.89 10.66 16.25
C TYR A 10 13.97 10.45 17.33
N MET A 11 13.86 11.14 18.47
CA MET A 11 14.78 10.95 19.60
C MET A 11 14.32 9.81 20.53
N LEU A 12 13.01 9.58 20.62
CA LEU A 12 12.43 8.59 21.54
C LEU A 12 12.43 7.17 20.98
N ARG A 13 12.52 7.00 19.65
CA ARG A 13 12.34 5.72 18.98
C ARG A 13 13.42 5.47 17.93
N PRO A 14 14.27 4.44 18.11
CA PRO A 14 15.34 4.14 17.17
C PRO A 14 14.84 3.56 15.84
N GLU A 15 13.57 3.17 15.74
CA GLU A 15 12.99 2.63 14.51
C GLU A 15 12.65 3.70 13.47
N TYR A 16 12.66 4.98 13.85
CA TYR A 16 12.37 6.09 12.95
C TYR A 16 13.66 6.62 12.34
N GLU A 17 13.75 6.59 11.01
CA GLU A 17 14.82 7.29 10.29
C GLU A 17 14.59 8.80 10.36
N MET A 18 15.66 9.58 10.58
CA MET A 18 15.57 11.04 10.64
C MET A 18 15.15 11.66 9.29
N ASP A 19 15.35 10.94 8.20
CA ASP A 19 14.92 11.34 6.87
C ASP A 19 13.73 10.51 6.36
N ASN A 20 13.02 11.05 5.39
CA ASN A 20 11.87 10.42 4.77
C ASN A 20 12.19 9.89 3.36
N ASN A 21 13.47 9.74 2.99
CA ASN A 21 13.90 9.46 1.62
C ASN A 21 13.27 8.17 1.08
N ALA A 22 13.12 7.15 1.92
CA ALA A 22 12.48 5.89 1.56
C ALA A 22 11.02 6.10 1.12
N ILE A 23 10.27 6.90 1.89
CA ILE A 23 8.87 7.22 1.61
C ILE A 23 8.74 8.11 0.37
N GLU A 24 9.58 9.15 0.25
CA GLU A 24 9.58 10.03 -0.91
C GLU A 24 9.90 9.29 -2.21
N ARG A 25 10.86 8.35 -2.16
CA ARG A 25 11.19 7.49 -3.29
C ARG A 25 10.01 6.63 -3.73
N ILE A 26 9.22 6.12 -2.80
CA ILE A 26 7.99 5.36 -3.10
C ILE A 26 6.92 6.31 -3.70
N ASN A 27 6.73 7.48 -3.10
CA ASN A 27 5.73 8.46 -3.55
C ASN A 27 6.03 9.00 -4.96
N ARG A 28 7.31 9.04 -5.36
CA ARG A 28 7.71 9.39 -6.73
C ARG A 28 7.07 8.49 -7.78
N TYR A 29 6.93 7.20 -7.52
CA TYR A 29 6.26 6.27 -8.46
C TYR A 29 4.77 6.59 -8.61
N ILE A 30 4.10 6.97 -7.52
CA ILE A 30 2.69 7.38 -7.56
C ILE A 30 2.54 8.67 -8.37
N SER A 31 3.43 9.63 -8.15
CA SER A 31 3.45 10.89 -8.91
C SER A 31 3.69 10.67 -10.41
N LEU A 32 4.62 9.79 -10.76
CA LEU A 32 4.86 9.40 -12.16
C LEU A 32 3.65 8.66 -12.75
N SER A 33 3.06 7.72 -12.00
CA SER A 33 1.90 6.96 -12.46
C SER A 33 0.70 7.86 -12.68
N ARG A 34 0.45 8.86 -11.82
CA ARG A 34 -0.60 9.86 -12.02
C ARG A 34 -0.44 10.65 -13.32
N ARG A 35 0.79 11.02 -13.69
CA ARG A 35 1.07 11.74 -14.94
C ARG A 35 0.84 10.85 -16.17
N ASN A 36 1.12 9.56 -16.05
CA ASN A 36 1.06 8.61 -17.17
C ASN A 36 -0.27 7.83 -17.23
N SER A 37 -1.13 7.94 -16.22
CA SER A 37 -2.36 7.16 -16.09
C SER A 37 -3.56 7.95 -16.61
N LEU A 38 -4.14 7.49 -17.71
CA LEU A 38 -5.40 8.00 -18.26
C LEU A 38 -6.63 7.52 -17.46
N PHE A 39 -6.45 6.67 -16.44
CA PHE A 39 -7.55 5.94 -15.78
C PHE A 39 -8.16 6.68 -14.58
N CYS A 40 -7.60 7.81 -14.16
CA CYS A 40 -8.10 8.62 -13.05
C CYS A 40 -9.03 9.76 -13.51
N GLY A 41 -9.99 9.46 -14.41
CA GLY A 41 -10.92 10.47 -14.96
C GLY A 41 -12.02 10.93 -14.00
N SER A 42 -12.19 10.27 -12.85
CA SER A 42 -13.15 10.66 -11.82
C SER A 42 -12.56 10.47 -10.42
N HIS A 43 -13.09 11.18 -9.42
CA HIS A 43 -12.67 11.05 -8.03
C HIS A 43 -12.81 9.61 -7.51
N GLN A 44 -13.86 8.91 -7.93
CA GLN A 44 -14.07 7.50 -7.56
C GLN A 44 -13.06 6.57 -8.24
N GLY A 45 -12.72 6.83 -9.51
CA GLY A 45 -11.65 6.11 -10.21
C GLY A 45 -10.30 6.31 -9.55
N ALA A 46 -9.99 7.55 -9.14
CA ALA A 46 -8.77 7.88 -8.41
C ALA A 46 -8.68 7.13 -7.07
N LYS A 47 -9.78 7.06 -6.28
CA LYS A 47 -9.81 6.28 -5.03
C LYS A 47 -9.47 4.81 -5.25
N ARG A 48 -10.03 4.18 -6.30
CA ARG A 48 -9.75 2.77 -6.64
C ARG A 48 -8.30 2.58 -7.08
N ALA A 49 -7.77 3.49 -7.90
CA ALA A 49 -6.38 3.44 -8.34
C ALA A 49 -5.41 3.55 -7.14
N VAL A 50 -5.67 4.48 -6.22
CA VAL A 50 -4.88 4.64 -4.98
C VAL A 50 -4.84 3.36 -4.17
N LEU A 51 -5.96 2.64 -4.01
CA LEU A 51 -5.99 1.36 -3.30
C LEU A 51 -5.05 0.32 -3.93
N ILE A 52 -5.05 0.21 -5.27
CA ILE A 52 -4.18 -0.71 -6.00
C ILE A 52 -2.71 -0.30 -5.83
N TYR A 53 -2.40 0.99 -5.95
CA TYR A 53 -1.03 1.49 -5.75
C TYR A 53 -0.53 1.24 -4.33
N SER A 54 -1.38 1.44 -3.32
CA SER A 54 -1.03 1.15 -1.93
C SER A 54 -0.66 -0.33 -1.75
N LEU A 55 -1.48 -1.26 -2.28
CA LEU A 55 -1.19 -2.69 -2.21
C LEU A 55 0.11 -3.06 -2.95
N ALA A 56 0.33 -2.51 -4.15
CA ALA A 56 1.55 -2.73 -4.90
C ALA A 56 2.80 -2.20 -4.18
N CYS A 57 2.72 -1.03 -3.55
CA CYS A 57 3.80 -0.48 -2.74
C CYS A 57 4.07 -1.35 -1.52
N SER A 58 3.03 -1.83 -0.84
CA SER A 58 3.16 -2.76 0.28
C SER A 58 3.81 -4.08 -0.14
N CYS A 59 3.48 -4.64 -1.31
CA CYS A 59 4.16 -5.84 -1.83
C CYS A 59 5.66 -5.59 -2.00
N ARG A 60 6.02 -4.46 -2.61
CA ARG A 60 7.42 -4.07 -2.83
C ARG A 60 8.18 -3.89 -1.52
N LEU A 61 7.55 -3.29 -0.50
CA LEU A 61 8.14 -3.12 0.83
C LEU A 61 8.38 -4.47 1.54
N ASN A 62 7.53 -5.47 1.30
CA ASN A 62 7.67 -6.81 1.87
C ASN A 62 8.51 -7.75 1.00
N GLY A 63 9.10 -7.27 -0.09
CA GLY A 63 9.90 -8.11 -1.02
C GLY A 63 9.07 -9.14 -1.81
N ILE A 64 7.75 -8.95 -1.91
CA ILE A 64 6.83 -9.86 -2.58
C ILE A 64 6.71 -9.49 -4.06
N ASN A 65 6.64 -10.50 -4.93
CA ASN A 65 6.29 -10.27 -6.33
C ASN A 65 4.84 -9.80 -6.44
N THR A 66 4.65 -8.52 -6.80
CA THR A 66 3.34 -7.88 -6.93
C THR A 66 2.41 -8.61 -7.88
N PHE A 67 2.93 -9.18 -8.98
CA PHE A 67 2.11 -9.90 -9.96
C PHE A 67 1.61 -11.23 -9.40
N GLU A 68 2.47 -11.99 -8.72
CA GLU A 68 2.05 -13.24 -8.06
C GLU A 68 0.98 -12.98 -6.99
N TYR A 69 1.19 -11.94 -6.17
CA TYR A 69 0.25 -11.53 -5.14
C TYR A 69 -1.13 -11.20 -5.71
N PHE A 70 -1.20 -10.35 -6.74
CA PHE A 70 -2.49 -9.99 -7.35
C PHE A 70 -3.15 -11.18 -8.04
N LYS A 71 -2.39 -12.05 -8.71
CA LYS A 71 -2.92 -13.27 -9.32
C LYS A 71 -3.57 -14.17 -8.27
N ASP A 72 -2.86 -14.44 -7.17
CA ASP A 72 -3.37 -15.28 -6.09
C ASP A 72 -4.63 -14.68 -5.45
N ILE A 73 -4.61 -13.38 -5.18
CA ILE A 73 -5.73 -12.69 -4.55
C ILE A 73 -6.96 -12.65 -5.44
N LEU A 74 -6.82 -12.35 -6.73
CA LEU A 74 -7.95 -12.34 -7.66
C LEU A 74 -8.57 -13.75 -7.75
N ASN A 75 -7.75 -14.80 -7.82
CA ASN A 75 -8.24 -16.18 -7.81
C ASN A 75 -8.99 -16.51 -6.51
N LYS A 76 -8.46 -16.11 -5.35
CA LYS A 76 -9.12 -16.31 -4.05
C LYS A 76 -10.44 -15.54 -3.98
N PHE A 77 -10.49 -14.29 -4.48
CA PHE A 77 -11.71 -13.50 -4.46
C PHE A 77 -12.84 -14.07 -5.33
N VAL A 78 -12.53 -14.76 -6.43
CA VAL A 78 -13.55 -15.47 -7.23
C VAL A 78 -14.27 -16.53 -6.39
N MET A 79 -13.59 -17.15 -5.42
CA MET A 79 -14.17 -18.19 -4.56
C MET A 79 -14.79 -17.67 -3.26
N VAL A 80 -14.60 -16.39 -2.94
CA VAL A 80 -14.94 -15.81 -1.62
C VAL A 80 -16.27 -15.07 -1.70
N ASN A 81 -17.19 -15.35 -0.76
CA ASN A 81 -18.48 -14.68 -0.67
C ASN A 81 -18.31 -13.20 -0.25
N PRO A 82 -19.11 -12.25 -0.76
CA PRO A 82 -19.07 -10.84 -0.34
C PRO A 82 -19.18 -10.59 1.18
N ASN A 83 -19.85 -11.47 1.94
CA ASN A 83 -20.01 -11.36 3.39
C ASN A 83 -18.94 -12.12 4.21
N THR A 84 -17.72 -12.19 3.69
CA THR A 84 -16.64 -12.93 4.34
C THR A 84 -16.09 -12.22 5.59
N ASN A 85 -15.64 -13.02 6.55
CA ASN A 85 -15.07 -12.55 7.80
C ASN A 85 -13.86 -11.62 7.57
N LYS A 86 -13.88 -10.44 8.18
CA LYS A 86 -12.79 -9.44 8.11
C LYS A 86 -11.43 -10.00 8.55
N LYS A 87 -11.41 -10.99 9.46
CA LYS A 87 -10.16 -11.66 9.88
C LYS A 87 -9.48 -12.41 8.73
N TYR A 88 -10.26 -13.05 7.86
CA TYR A 88 -9.75 -13.74 6.69
C TYR A 88 -9.12 -12.77 5.70
N LEU A 89 -9.82 -11.67 5.38
CA LEU A 89 -9.31 -10.62 4.50
C LEU A 89 -8.01 -9.99 5.02
N ARG A 90 -7.87 -9.84 6.34
CA ARG A 90 -6.65 -9.31 6.95
C ARG A 90 -5.43 -10.22 6.73
N GLY A 91 -5.64 -11.53 6.63
CA GLY A 91 -4.61 -12.52 6.32
C GLY A 91 -4.14 -12.49 4.86
N LEU A 92 -4.92 -11.86 3.97
CA LEU A 92 -4.56 -11.71 2.56
C LEU A 92 -3.73 -10.46 2.28
N LEU A 93 -3.50 -9.58 3.26
CA LEU A 93 -2.67 -8.39 3.06
C LEU A 93 -1.19 -8.76 2.86
N PRO A 94 -0.40 -7.93 2.15
CA PRO A 94 0.98 -8.25 1.79
C PRO A 94 1.90 -8.54 2.97
N ASP A 95 1.62 -7.98 4.15
CA ASP A 95 2.40 -8.19 5.37
C ASP A 95 2.24 -9.60 5.97
N LYS A 96 1.11 -10.25 5.71
CA LYS A 96 0.77 -11.59 6.23
C LYS A 96 0.66 -12.65 5.15
N TRP A 97 0.81 -12.24 3.90
CA TRP A 97 0.70 -13.13 2.75
C TRP A 97 1.84 -14.15 2.78
N LYS A 98 1.47 -15.42 2.87
CA LYS A 98 2.37 -16.57 2.74
C LYS A 98 1.87 -17.40 1.57
N LYS A 99 2.80 -17.78 0.69
CA LYS A 99 2.55 -18.64 -0.47
C LYS A 99 2.24 -20.06 -0.02
#